data_AF-A0A350WZP3-F1
#
_entry.id   AF-A0A350WZP3-F1
#
_cell.length_a   1.000
_cell.length_b   1.000
_cell.length_c   1.000
_cell.angle_alpha   90.00
_cell.angle_beta   90.00
_cell.angle_gamma   90.00
#
_symmetry.space_group_name_H-M   'P 1'
#
loop_
_entity.id
_entity.type
_entity.pdbx_description
1 polymer ?
#
loop_
_entity_poly.entity_id
_entity_poly.type
_entity_poly.pdbx_seq_one_letter_code
_entity_poly.pdbx_strand_id
1 'polypeptide(L)'
;MRDYMYLNNELMQKKDGFYQLEKDKLAVQAFEDEVKDKLMTFESPLARLHYLIHENYYENIFALYKEEDVLALQQLIDDYEFKFQSFMAISKFYQSYALKSNDGRYYLERYEDRILSVALSLGSGSIEQATELAIAMIEQRYQPATP
;
A
#
# COMPACT_ATOMS: atom_id res chain seq x y z
N MET A 1 20.71 -6.44 -11.69
CA MET A 1 19.62 -7.29 -11.16
C MET A 1 19.33 -6.78 -9.76
N ARG A 2 18.07 -6.60 -9.37
CA ARG A 2 17.73 -5.91 -8.11
C ARG A 2 18.01 -6.82 -6.89
N ASP A 3 18.59 -6.27 -5.82
CA ASP A 3 19.15 -7.06 -4.69
C ASP A 3 18.13 -8.00 -4.03
N TYR A 4 16.86 -7.57 -3.93
CA TYR A 4 15.79 -8.39 -3.38
C TYR A 4 15.49 -9.67 -4.19
N MET A 5 15.76 -9.70 -5.51
CA MET A 5 15.56 -10.91 -6.32
C MET A 5 16.61 -11.96 -5.98
N TYR A 6 17.84 -11.52 -5.69
CA TYR A 6 18.92 -12.41 -5.26
C TYR A 6 18.59 -13.03 -3.90
N LEU A 7 18.18 -12.20 -2.94
CA LEU A 7 17.76 -12.64 -1.61
C LEU A 7 16.58 -13.61 -1.67
N ASN A 8 15.54 -13.33 -2.48
CA ASN A 8 14.42 -14.27 -2.62
C ASN A 8 14.84 -15.59 -3.29
N ASN A 9 15.77 -15.58 -4.25
CA ASN A 9 16.27 -16.82 -4.84
C ASN A 9 17.06 -17.70 -3.84
N GLU A 10 17.74 -17.10 -2.86
CA GLU A 10 18.46 -17.84 -1.81
C GLU A 10 17.53 -18.65 -0.91
N LEU A 11 16.23 -18.31 -0.83
CA LEU A 11 15.24 -19.13 -0.12
C LEU A 11 15.22 -20.58 -0.64
N MET A 12 15.41 -20.77 -1.95
CA MET A 12 15.37 -22.09 -2.58
C MET A 12 16.65 -22.91 -2.32
N GLN A 13 17.71 -22.28 -1.83
CA GLN A 13 18.95 -22.96 -1.47
C GLN A 13 18.82 -23.55 -0.07
N LYS A 14 19.08 -24.86 0.06
CA LYS A 14 19.04 -25.54 1.35
C LYS A 14 20.35 -25.33 2.12
N LYS A 15 20.23 -24.94 3.38
CA LYS A 15 21.32 -24.92 4.35
C LYS A 15 21.00 -25.94 5.45
N ASP A 16 21.89 -26.89 5.68
CA ASP A 16 21.68 -27.99 6.63
C ASP A 16 20.38 -28.78 6.40
N GLY A 17 19.95 -28.88 5.14
CA GLY A 17 18.71 -29.56 4.73
C GLY A 17 17.43 -28.72 4.80
N PHE A 18 17.49 -27.50 5.36
CA PHE A 18 16.34 -26.60 5.52
C PHE A 18 16.38 -25.43 4.53
N TYR A 19 15.20 -24.94 4.13
CA TYR A 19 15.08 -23.70 3.36
C TYR A 19 15.38 -22.47 4.21
N GLN A 20 15.94 -21.45 3.59
CA GLN A 20 16.36 -20.21 4.25
C GLN A 20 15.22 -19.18 4.26
N LEU A 21 14.18 -19.41 5.07
CA LEU A 21 12.98 -18.55 5.12
C LEU A 21 13.28 -17.10 5.53
N GLU A 22 14.34 -16.89 6.31
CA GLU A 22 14.83 -15.58 6.71
C GLU A 22 15.26 -14.71 5.52
N LYS A 23 15.68 -15.34 4.41
CA LYS A 23 16.08 -14.62 3.19
C LYS A 23 14.91 -13.92 2.51
N ASP A 24 13.70 -14.46 2.65
CA ASP A 24 12.49 -13.80 2.17
C ASP A 24 12.19 -12.52 2.96
N LYS A 25 12.42 -12.53 4.28
CA LYS A 25 12.26 -11.32 5.12
C LYS A 25 13.30 -10.25 4.76
N LEU A 26 14.54 -10.65 4.47
CA LEU A 26 15.56 -9.72 3.97
C LEU A 26 15.18 -9.16 2.58
N ALA A 27 14.59 -9.98 1.72
CA ALA A 27 14.10 -9.54 0.41
C ALA A 27 12.93 -8.54 0.55
N VAL A 28 12.04 -8.72 1.53
CA VAL A 28 11.01 -7.72 1.88
C VAL A 28 11.66 -6.40 2.27
N GLN A 29 12.64 -6.43 3.18
CA GLN A 29 13.32 -5.21 3.64
C GLN A 29 14.00 -4.47 2.48
N ALA A 30 14.72 -5.19 1.62
CA ALA A 30 15.37 -4.60 0.46
C ALA A 30 14.37 -4.03 -0.56
N PHE A 31 13.16 -4.61 -0.66
CA PHE A 31 12.10 -4.05 -1.50
C PHE A 31 11.47 -2.81 -0.87
N GLU A 32 11.24 -2.80 0.45
CA GLU A 32 10.79 -1.61 1.19
C GLU A 32 11.75 -0.43 1.00
N ASP A 33 13.06 -0.68 0.93
CA ASP A 33 14.03 0.39 0.67
C ASP A 33 13.92 0.93 -0.77
N GLU A 34 13.70 0.09 -1.79
CA GLU A 34 13.36 0.57 -3.15
C GLU A 34 12.07 1.40 -3.14
N VAL A 35 11.05 0.96 -2.40
CA VAL A 35 9.78 1.68 -2.27
C VAL A 35 10.03 3.06 -1.67
N LYS A 36 10.78 3.17 -0.57
CA LYS A 36 11.10 4.46 0.06
C LYS A 36 11.80 5.42 -0.91
N ASP A 37 12.73 4.92 -1.72
CA ASP A 37 13.46 5.74 -2.71
C ASP A 37 12.57 6.22 -3.85
N LYS A 38 11.52 5.47 -4.18
CA LYS A 38 10.61 5.76 -5.31
C LYS A 38 9.24 6.27 -4.89
N LEU A 39 8.97 6.38 -3.60
CA LEU A 39 7.71 6.90 -3.09
C LEU A 39 7.74 8.42 -3.19
N MET A 40 6.74 8.99 -3.86
CA MET A 40 6.56 10.43 -3.86
C MET A 40 6.16 10.90 -2.46
N THR A 41 6.88 11.88 -1.92
CA THR A 41 6.62 12.42 -0.58
C THR A 41 5.85 13.72 -0.66
N PHE A 42 5.01 13.95 0.35
CA PHE A 42 4.13 15.11 0.46
C PHE A 42 4.23 15.68 1.87
N GLU A 43 3.88 16.95 2.03
CA GLU A 43 3.92 17.62 3.35
C GLU A 43 2.90 17.04 4.35
N SER A 44 1.80 16.47 3.85
CA SER A 44 0.77 15.83 4.67
C SER A 44 -0.06 14.83 3.85
N PRO A 45 -0.82 13.93 4.50
CA PRO A 45 -1.77 13.06 3.81
C PRO A 45 -2.81 13.83 2.99
N LEU A 46 -3.30 14.96 3.49
CA LEU A 46 -4.24 15.82 2.76
C LEU A 46 -3.59 16.45 1.53
N ALA A 47 -2.33 16.91 1.64
CA ALA A 47 -1.59 17.44 0.49
C ALA A 47 -1.42 16.39 -0.60
N ARG A 48 -1.16 15.12 -0.23
CA ARG A 48 -1.14 13.99 -1.17
C ARG A 48 -2.48 13.82 -1.88
N LEU A 49 -3.58 13.75 -1.14
CA LEU A 49 -4.92 13.54 -1.72
C LEU A 49 -5.32 14.67 -2.66
N HIS A 50 -5.11 15.93 -2.24
CA HIS A 50 -5.37 17.09 -3.09
C HIS A 50 -4.53 17.09 -4.37
N TYR A 51 -3.24 16.73 -4.28
CA TYR A 51 -2.39 16.55 -5.46
C TYR A 51 -2.92 15.47 -6.40
N LEU A 52 -3.30 14.30 -5.86
CA LEU A 52 -3.82 13.19 -6.68
C LEU A 52 -5.14 13.54 -7.38
N ILE A 53 -6.01 14.31 -6.72
CA ILE A 53 -7.25 14.82 -7.33
C ILE A 53 -6.92 15.85 -8.41
N HIS A 54 -6.07 16.83 -8.09
CA HIS A 54 -5.68 17.91 -9.02
C HIS A 54 -5.05 17.36 -10.32
N GLU A 55 -4.17 16.37 -10.19
CA GLU A 55 -3.50 15.72 -11.32
C GLU A 55 -4.35 14.62 -11.99
N ASN A 56 -5.63 14.47 -11.62
CA ASN A 56 -6.58 13.50 -12.18
C ASN A 56 -6.19 12.02 -11.97
N TYR A 57 -5.41 11.72 -10.94
CA TYR A 57 -5.20 10.33 -10.51
C TYR A 57 -6.40 9.78 -9.73
N TYR A 58 -7.03 10.62 -8.90
CA TYR A 58 -8.19 10.29 -8.08
C TYR A 58 -9.43 11.08 -8.49
N GLU A 59 -10.60 10.49 -8.27
CA GLU A 59 -11.86 11.23 -8.24
C GLU A 59 -11.92 12.13 -7.00
N ASN A 60 -12.74 13.18 -7.04
CA ASN A 60 -12.87 14.10 -5.92
C ASN A 60 -13.66 13.47 -4.75
N ILE A 61 -12.97 12.72 -3.89
CA ILE A 61 -13.51 12.10 -2.67
C ILE A 61 -14.11 13.13 -1.70
N PHE A 62 -13.61 14.37 -1.71
CA PHE A 62 -14.09 15.45 -0.83
C PHE A 62 -15.46 16.00 -1.23
N ALA A 63 -16.02 15.54 -2.35
CA ALA A 63 -17.43 15.76 -2.67
C ALA A 63 -18.38 14.94 -1.78
N LEU A 64 -17.89 13.84 -1.19
CA LEU A 64 -18.67 12.91 -0.38
C LEU A 64 -18.24 12.87 1.09
N TYR A 65 -16.98 13.20 1.37
CA TYR A 65 -16.38 13.11 2.70
C TYR A 65 -15.77 14.43 3.14
N LYS A 66 -15.78 14.68 4.45
CA LYS A 66 -15.01 15.79 5.01
C LYS A 66 -13.54 15.42 5.14
N GLU A 67 -12.67 16.41 4.99
CA GLU A 67 -11.21 16.20 5.16
C GLU A 67 -10.84 15.66 6.55
N GLU A 68 -11.53 16.14 7.60
CA GLU A 68 -11.32 15.69 8.99
C GLU A 68 -11.58 14.19 9.17
N ASP A 69 -12.66 13.69 8.55
CA ASP A 69 -13.05 12.28 8.60
C ASP A 69 -12.07 11.39 7.82
N VAL A 70 -11.64 11.86 6.63
CA VAL A 70 -10.66 11.15 5.80
C VAL A 70 -9.31 11.07 6.50
N LEU A 71 -8.87 12.16 7.15
CA LEU A 71 -7.61 12.18 7.88
C LEU A 71 -7.65 11.28 9.12
N ALA A 72 -8.77 11.26 9.85
CA ALA A 72 -8.97 10.35 10.97
C ALA A 72 -8.95 8.87 10.53
N LEU A 73 -9.58 8.56 9.38
CA LEU A 73 -9.56 7.22 8.81
C LEU A 73 -8.15 6.81 8.33
N GLN A 74 -7.40 7.71 7.70
CA GLN A 74 -6.00 7.44 7.33
C GLN A 74 -5.17 7.12 8.57
N GLN A 75 -5.27 7.94 9.63
CA GLN A 75 -4.54 7.71 10.87
C GLN A 75 -4.90 6.35 11.48
N LEU A 76 -6.19 5.99 11.51
CA LEU A 76 -6.64 4.69 11.98
C LEU A 76 -6.01 3.53 11.20
N ILE A 77 -5.90 3.65 9.87
CA ILE A 77 -5.27 2.61 9.03
C ILE A 77 -3.77 2.53 9.33
N ASP A 78 -3.09 3.68 9.46
CA ASP A 78 -1.66 3.76 9.74
C ASP A 78 -1.29 3.15 11.11
N ASP A 79 -2.18 3.28 12.10
CA ASP A 79 -2.01 2.73 13.45
C ASP A 79 -1.95 1.19 13.49
N TYR A 80 -2.36 0.50 12.43
CA TYR A 80 -2.19 -0.96 12.30
C TYR A 80 -0.73 -1.38 12.01
N GLU A 81 0.15 -0.44 11.66
CA GLU A 81 1.58 -0.66 11.39
C GLU A 81 1.82 -1.88 10.47
N PHE A 82 1.05 -1.97 9.38
CA PHE A 82 1.05 -3.14 8.51
C PHE A 82 2.45 -3.42 7.93
N LYS A 83 2.80 -4.71 7.89
CA LYS A 83 4.06 -5.18 7.29
C LYS A 83 3.78 -6.38 6.40
N PHE A 84 4.24 -6.29 5.16
CA PHE A 84 4.19 -7.41 4.23
C PHE A 84 4.95 -8.62 4.79
N GLN A 85 4.31 -9.78 4.73
CA GLN A 85 4.87 -11.00 5.30
C GLN A 85 5.78 -11.77 4.34
N SER A 86 5.82 -11.41 3.06
CA SER A 86 6.71 -12.04 2.09
C SER A 86 7.11 -11.13 0.94
N PHE A 87 8.23 -11.47 0.30
CA PHE A 87 8.69 -10.75 -0.89
C PHE A 87 7.66 -10.78 -2.02
N MET A 88 6.99 -11.92 -2.20
CA MET A 88 5.96 -12.06 -3.23
C MET A 88 4.78 -11.13 -2.97
N ALA A 89 4.35 -10.97 -1.72
CA ALA A 89 3.24 -10.09 -1.37
C ALA A 89 3.56 -8.62 -1.66
N ILE A 90 4.68 -8.11 -1.15
CA ILE A 90 5.08 -6.71 -1.37
C ILE A 90 5.33 -6.43 -2.85
N SER A 91 6.05 -7.32 -3.54
CA SER A 91 6.34 -7.13 -4.96
C SER A 91 5.08 -7.15 -5.81
N LYS A 92 4.13 -8.06 -5.53
CA LYS A 92 2.87 -8.13 -6.26
C LYS A 92 2.03 -6.86 -6.05
N PHE A 93 1.94 -6.37 -4.82
CA PHE A 93 1.24 -5.12 -4.52
C PHE A 93 1.83 -3.94 -5.32
N TYR A 94 3.12 -3.65 -5.18
CA TYR A 94 3.72 -2.49 -5.85
C TYR A 94 3.82 -2.63 -7.38
N GLN A 95 3.96 -3.85 -7.90
CA GLN A 95 4.06 -4.05 -9.34
C GLN A 95 2.70 -3.98 -10.04
N SER A 96 1.63 -4.49 -9.40
CA SER A 96 0.32 -4.65 -10.05
C SER A 96 -0.77 -3.73 -9.51
N TYR A 97 -0.67 -3.23 -8.29
CA TYR A 97 -1.78 -2.55 -7.60
C TYR A 97 -1.45 -1.12 -7.16
N ALA A 98 -0.26 -0.84 -6.62
CA ALA A 98 0.08 0.51 -6.18
C ALA A 98 0.00 1.50 -7.35
N LEU A 99 -0.66 2.64 -7.13
CA LEU A 99 -0.72 3.70 -8.13
C LEU A 99 0.68 4.24 -8.40
N LYS A 100 0.96 4.50 -9.68
CA LYS A 100 2.23 5.08 -10.14
C LYS A 100 1.97 6.39 -10.85
N SER A 101 2.98 7.26 -10.86
CA SER A 101 2.99 8.41 -11.75
C SER A 101 2.82 7.98 -13.20
N ASN A 102 2.29 8.87 -14.04
CA ASN A 102 2.03 8.58 -15.47
C ASN A 102 3.29 8.14 -16.24
N ASP A 103 4.47 8.59 -15.82
CA ASP A 103 5.76 8.17 -16.39
C ASP A 103 6.31 6.86 -15.78
N GLY A 104 5.59 6.26 -14.84
CA GLY A 104 5.91 5.01 -14.16
C GLY A 104 7.09 5.09 -13.19
N ARG A 105 7.64 6.28 -12.92
CA ARG A 105 8.87 6.43 -12.13
C ARG A 105 8.64 6.37 -10.63
N TYR A 106 7.51 6.89 -10.15
CA TYR A 106 7.22 7.03 -8.73
C TYR A 106 6.00 6.21 -8.33
N TYR A 107 6.04 5.66 -7.12
CA TYR A 107 4.85 5.20 -6.43
C TYR A 107 4.14 6.40 -5.80
N LEU A 108 2.82 6.44 -5.92
CA LEU A 108 1.96 7.50 -5.37
C LEU A 108 1.18 7.02 -4.13
N GLU A 109 1.32 5.75 -3.79
CA GLU A 109 0.58 5.07 -2.72
C GLU A 109 1.44 3.99 -2.05
N ARG A 110 1.22 3.85 -0.75
CA ARG A 110 1.47 2.63 0.03
C ARG A 110 0.22 1.75 0.07
N TYR A 111 0.31 0.63 0.79
CA TYR A 111 -0.81 -0.31 0.92
C TYR A 111 -1.98 0.32 1.68
N GLU A 112 -1.67 1.04 2.75
CA GLU A 112 -2.58 1.81 3.58
C GLU A 112 -3.34 2.86 2.75
N ASP A 113 -2.63 3.57 1.86
CA ASP A 113 -3.24 4.55 0.95
C ASP A 113 -4.25 3.91 -0.02
N ARG A 114 -3.92 2.73 -0.58
CA ARG A 114 -4.83 1.97 -1.43
C ARG A 114 -6.05 1.53 -0.64
N ILE A 115 -5.87 1.04 0.59
CA ILE A 115 -6.99 0.67 1.48
C ILE A 115 -7.90 1.86 1.73
N LEU A 116 -7.35 3.03 2.07
CA LEU A 116 -8.13 4.25 2.24
C LEU A 116 -8.97 4.56 0.99
N SER A 117 -8.33 4.58 -0.18
CA SER A 117 -9.01 4.92 -1.45
C SER A 117 -10.18 3.97 -1.75
N VAL A 118 -9.98 2.67 -1.52
CA VAL A 118 -10.98 1.64 -1.80
C VAL A 118 -12.11 1.70 -0.77
N ALA A 119 -11.77 1.90 0.50
CA ALA A 119 -12.75 2.04 1.58
C ALA A 119 -13.67 3.24 1.37
N LEU A 120 -13.12 4.41 1.00
CA LEU A 120 -13.90 5.61 0.72
C LEU A 120 -14.75 5.45 -0.53
N SER A 121 -14.23 4.82 -1.58
CA SER A 121 -15.00 4.55 -2.81
C SER A 121 -16.19 3.63 -2.53
N LEU A 122 -15.95 2.49 -1.86
CA LEU A 122 -17.01 1.52 -1.53
C LEU A 122 -18.00 2.06 -0.49
N GLY A 123 -17.52 2.88 0.46
CA GLY A 123 -18.36 3.51 1.48
C GLY A 123 -19.34 4.54 0.92
N SER A 124 -19.15 5.03 -0.32
CA SER A 124 -20.11 5.86 -1.06
C SER A 124 -20.66 7.07 -0.25
N GLY A 125 -19.82 7.73 0.52
CA GLY A 125 -20.17 8.86 1.40
C GLY A 125 -20.53 8.50 2.84
N SER A 126 -20.67 7.21 3.18
CA SER A 126 -20.77 6.74 4.57
C SER A 126 -19.37 6.53 5.15
N ILE A 127 -18.98 7.36 6.12
CA ILE A 127 -17.69 7.23 6.81
C ILE A 127 -17.64 5.99 7.72
N GLU A 128 -18.78 5.62 8.31
CA GLU A 128 -18.92 4.42 9.14
C GLU A 128 -18.64 3.16 8.32
N GLN A 129 -19.26 3.04 7.14
CA GLN A 129 -19.02 1.91 6.22
C GLN A 129 -17.58 1.91 5.71
N ALA A 130 -17.04 3.07 5.33
CA ALA A 130 -15.63 3.18 4.92
C ALA A 130 -14.68 2.70 6.02
N THR A 131 -14.97 3.05 7.28
CA THR A 131 -14.16 2.64 8.44
C THR A 131 -14.20 1.12 8.63
N GLU A 132 -15.37 0.49 8.60
CA GLU A 132 -15.51 -0.96 8.73
C GLU A 132 -14.76 -1.71 7.62
N LEU A 133 -14.87 -1.23 6.38
CA LEU A 133 -14.18 -1.80 5.23
C LEU A 133 -12.66 -1.64 5.35
N ALA A 134 -12.17 -0.46 5.74
CA ALA A 134 -10.75 -0.20 5.92
C ALA A 134 -10.14 -1.13 6.97
N ILE A 135 -10.80 -1.27 8.13
CA ILE A 135 -10.40 -2.20 9.19
C ILE A 135 -10.36 -3.64 8.66
N ALA A 136 -11.42 -4.08 7.97
CA ALA A 136 -11.47 -5.43 7.43
C ALA A 136 -10.38 -5.70 6.39
N MET A 137 -9.99 -4.70 5.59
CA MET A 137 -8.94 -4.81 4.59
C MET A 137 -7.53 -4.77 5.20
N ILE A 138 -7.24 -3.88 6.14
CA ILE A 138 -5.91 -3.78 6.77
C ILE A 138 -5.61 -5.00 7.64
N GLU A 139 -6.63 -5.58 8.28
CA GLU A 139 -6.55 -6.88 8.98
C GLU A 139 -6.52 -8.08 8.04
N GLN A 140 -6.64 -7.84 6.72
CA GLN A 140 -6.69 -8.86 5.67
C GLN A 140 -7.82 -9.90 5.86
N ARG A 141 -8.91 -9.51 6.53
CA ARG A 141 -10.14 -10.33 6.68
C ARG A 141 -11.04 -10.24 5.45
N TYR A 142 -10.93 -9.14 4.70
CA TYR A 142 -11.66 -8.91 3.47
C TYR A 142 -10.71 -8.41 2.38
N GLN A 143 -10.81 -9.01 1.20
CA GLN A 143 -10.11 -8.56 0.01
C GLN A 143 -11.15 -8.33 -1.09
N PRO A 144 -11.42 -7.07 -1.49
CA PRO A 144 -12.31 -6.80 -2.61
C PRO A 144 -11.73 -7.36 -3.91
N ALA A 145 -12.61 -7.56 -4.90
CA ALA A 145 -12.20 -7.98 -6.23
C ALA A 145 -11.23 -6.95 -6.84
N THR A 146 -10.34 -7.41 -7.72
CA THR A 146 -9.34 -6.54 -8.37
C THR A 146 -9.97 -5.48 -9.31
N PRO A 147 -11.03 -5.77 -10.07
CA PRO A 147 -11.78 -4.78 -10.86
C PRO A 147 -12.94 -4.15 -10.08
#